data_AF-A0A352XET3-F1
#
_entry.id   AF-A0A352XET3-F1
#
_cell.length_a   1.000
_cell.length_b   1.000
_cell.length_c   1.000
_cell.angle_alpha   90.00
_cell.angle_beta   90.00
_cell.angle_gamma   90.00
#
_symmetry.space_group_name_H-M   'P 1'
#
loop_
_entity.id
_entity.type
_entity.pdbx_description
1 polymer ?
#
loop_
_entity_poly.entity_id
_entity_poly.type
_entity_poly.pdbx_seq_one_letter_code
_entity_poly.pdbx_strand_id
1 'polypeptide(L)'
;MSNPIETPQSTTIEITLSQEQKEVLENAAAINCLSLSEYLLKVALKLAEDPPLKPESIILSERDWEIVTSAIENPPELNPNLKAAIKRYREEYEQQ
;
A
#
# COMPACT_ATOMS: atom_id res chain seq x y z
N MET A 1 8.19 -44.68 -6.48
CA MET A 1 7.85 -43.43 -7.20
C MET A 1 8.49 -42.30 -6.42
N SER A 2 9.77 -42.01 -6.65
CA SER A 2 10.44 -40.88 -6.01
C SER A 2 10.14 -39.65 -6.87
N ASN A 3 9.30 -38.76 -6.37
CA ASN A 3 9.06 -37.48 -7.03
C ASN A 3 10.36 -36.66 -6.91
N PRO A 4 10.92 -36.12 -8.00
CA PRO A 4 12.06 -35.22 -7.90
C PRO A 4 11.62 -33.96 -7.15
N ILE A 5 12.36 -33.61 -6.11
CA ILE A 5 12.21 -32.35 -5.38
C ILE A 5 12.59 -31.25 -6.38
N GLU A 6 11.59 -30.55 -6.91
CA GLU A 6 11.80 -29.34 -7.69
C GLU A 6 12.52 -28.35 -6.77
N THR A 7 13.82 -28.15 -7.03
CA THR A 7 14.58 -27.08 -6.40
C THR A 7 14.00 -25.75 -6.92
N PRO A 8 13.72 -24.77 -6.05
CA PRO A 8 13.20 -23.49 -6.51
C PRO A 8 14.21 -22.88 -7.49
N GLN A 9 13.76 -22.57 -8.70
CA GLN A 9 14.59 -21.97 -9.73
C GLN A 9 15.06 -20.59 -9.24
N SER A 10 16.36 -20.47 -8.96
CA SER A 10 16.97 -19.21 -8.54
C SER A 10 17.15 -18.30 -9.75
N THR A 11 16.81 -17.01 -9.60
CA THR A 11 16.95 -15.99 -10.65
C THR A 11 17.74 -14.80 -10.11
N THR A 12 18.45 -14.09 -11.00
CA THR A 12 19.32 -12.97 -10.65
C THR A 12 18.82 -11.69 -11.30
N ILE A 13 18.90 -10.58 -10.57
CA ILE A 13 18.57 -9.23 -11.06
C ILE A 13 19.87 -8.43 -11.15
N GLU A 14 20.16 -7.88 -12.32
CA GLU A 14 21.27 -6.94 -12.53
C GLU A 14 20.76 -5.50 -12.46
N ILE A 15 21.40 -4.68 -11.63
CA ILE A 15 21.05 -3.27 -11.42
C ILE A 15 22.28 -2.39 -11.62
N THR A 16 22.11 -1.26 -12.31
CA THR A 16 23.16 -0.24 -12.48
C THR A 16 22.80 0.97 -11.63
N LEU A 17 23.76 1.44 -10.84
CA LEU A 17 23.61 2.57 -9.91
C LEU A 17 24.74 3.57 -10.14
N SER A 18 24.50 4.84 -9.83
CA SER A 18 25.60 5.79 -9.62
C SER A 18 26.36 5.47 -8.33
N GLN A 19 27.57 6.00 -8.20
CA GLN A 19 28.36 5.82 -6.99
C GLN A 19 27.68 6.42 -5.75
N GLU A 20 27.06 7.60 -5.88
CA GLU A 20 26.30 8.24 -4.81
C GLU A 20 25.12 7.37 -4.34
N GLN A 21 24.37 6.79 -5.29
CA GLN A 21 23.25 5.88 -4.97
C GLN A 21 23.75 4.64 -4.22
N LYS A 22 24.89 4.08 -4.64
CA LYS A 22 25.51 2.93 -4.00
C LYS A 22 25.89 3.23 -2.54
N GLU A 23 26.54 4.37 -2.30
CA GLU A 23 26.96 4.78 -0.95
C GLU A 23 25.77 4.96 0.00
N VAL A 24 24.68 5.58 -0.48
CA VAL A 24 23.44 5.72 0.30
C VAL A 24 22.86 4.36 0.70
N LEU A 25 22.80 3.41 -0.25
CA LEU A 25 22.26 2.08 -0.01
C LEU A 25 23.15 1.23 0.89
N GLU A 26 24.48 1.32 0.76
CA GLU A 26 25.45 0.64 1.62
C GLU A 26 25.37 1.16 3.06
N ASN A 27 25.24 2.47 3.26
CA ASN A 27 25.03 3.06 4.58
C ASN A 27 23.73 2.54 5.22
N ALA A 28 22.64 2.49 4.45
CA ALA A 28 21.36 1.97 4.94
C ALA A 28 21.44 0.46 5.27
N ALA A 29 22.15 -0.33 4.46
CA ALA A 29 22.40 -1.74 4.72
C ALA A 29 23.21 -1.94 6.01
N ALA A 30 24.26 -1.13 6.22
CA ALA A 30 25.09 -1.16 7.42
C ALA A 30 24.29 -0.83 8.70
N ILE A 31 23.41 0.17 8.67
CA ILE A 31 22.49 0.49 9.78
C ILE A 31 21.59 -0.70 10.13
N ASN A 32 21.21 -1.50 9.13
CA ASN A 32 20.37 -2.68 9.30
C ASN A 32 21.17 -3.97 9.60
N CYS A 33 22.50 -3.90 9.70
CA CYS A 33 23.39 -5.05 9.83
C CYS A 33 23.21 -6.10 8.72
N LEU A 34 22.93 -5.66 7.49
CA LEU A 34 22.74 -6.52 6.31
C LEU A 34 23.81 -6.23 5.26
N SER A 35 24.06 -7.20 4.38
CA SER A 35 24.75 -6.93 3.13
C SER A 35 23.89 -6.08 2.20
N LEU A 36 24.51 -5.41 1.22
CA LEU A 36 23.80 -4.60 0.23
C LEU A 36 22.72 -5.41 -0.50
N SER A 37 23.02 -6.64 -0.93
CA SER A 37 22.08 -7.50 -1.65
C SER A 37 20.89 -7.92 -0.79
N GLU A 38 21.12 -8.30 0.48
CA GLU A 38 20.06 -8.65 1.42
C GLU A 38 19.16 -7.45 1.73
N TYR A 39 19.76 -6.28 1.93
CA TYR A 39 19.03 -5.05 2.16
C TYR A 39 18.15 -4.68 0.97
N LEU A 40 18.70 -4.74 -0.26
CA LEU A 40 17.96 -4.46 -1.48
C LEU A 40 16.78 -5.42 -1.68
N LEU A 41 17.01 -6.73 -1.51
CA LEU A 41 15.95 -7.73 -1.61
C LEU A 41 14.85 -7.46 -0.57
N LYS A 42 15.23 -7.21 0.68
CA LYS A 42 14.29 -6.91 1.77
C LYS A 42 13.44 -5.68 1.48
N VAL A 43 14.04 -4.59 1.01
CA VAL A 43 13.31 -3.35 0.69
C VAL A 43 12.40 -3.55 -0.52
N ALA A 44 12.88 -4.22 -1.58
CA ALA A 44 12.09 -4.49 -2.77
C ALA A 44 10.86 -5.35 -2.46
N LEU A 45 11.03 -6.43 -1.67
CA LEU A 45 9.92 -7.27 -1.23
C LEU A 45 8.93 -6.50 -0.35
N LYS A 46 9.43 -5.73 0.61
CA LYS A 46 8.56 -4.89 1.46
C LYS A 46 7.70 -3.94 0.64
N LEU A 47 8.27 -3.28 -0.36
CA LEU A 47 7.54 -2.38 -1.26
C LEU A 47 6.53 -3.11 -2.16
N ALA A 48 6.79 -4.37 -2.50
CA ALA A 48 5.89 -5.18 -3.32
C ALA A 48 4.72 -5.76 -2.49
N GLU A 49 4.98 -6.14 -1.24
CA GLU A 49 4.00 -6.73 -0.32
C GLU A 49 3.10 -5.69 0.36
N ASP A 50 3.70 -4.57 0.78
CA ASP A 50 3.03 -3.43 1.37
C ASP A 50 3.34 -2.18 0.54
N PRO A 51 2.83 -2.13 -0.71
CA PRO A 51 3.00 -0.95 -1.53
C PRO A 51 2.41 0.21 -0.73
N PRO A 52 3.17 1.30 -0.50
CA PRO A 52 2.63 2.41 0.23
C PRO A 52 1.38 2.84 -0.54
N LEU A 53 0.20 2.65 0.09
CA LEU A 53 -0.95 3.45 -0.27
C LEU A 53 -0.43 4.86 -0.06
N LYS A 54 -0.05 5.53 -1.14
CA LYS A 54 -0.19 6.97 -1.20
C LYS A 54 -1.69 7.14 -1.38
N PRO A 55 -2.51 7.34 -0.31
CA PRO A 55 -3.71 8.08 -0.54
C PRO A 55 -3.23 9.38 -1.20
N GLU A 56 -3.74 9.68 -2.39
CA GLU A 56 -3.59 11.03 -2.91
C GLU A 56 -3.99 11.95 -1.76
N SER A 57 -3.06 12.80 -1.31
CA SER A 57 -3.36 13.71 -0.22
C SER A 57 -4.51 14.58 -0.71
N ILE A 58 -5.69 14.41 -0.11
CA ILE A 58 -6.82 15.28 -0.38
C ILE A 58 -6.48 16.60 0.32
N ILE A 59 -5.87 17.51 -0.43
CA ILE A 59 -5.58 18.86 0.03
C ILE A 59 -6.89 19.65 -0.06
N LEU A 60 -7.55 19.82 1.08
CA LEU A 60 -8.77 20.61 1.17
C LEU A 60 -8.43 22.09 1.27
N SER A 61 -9.26 22.94 0.64
CA SER A 61 -9.26 24.37 0.96
C SER A 61 -9.82 24.59 2.37
N GLU A 62 -9.59 25.76 2.97
CA GLU A 62 -10.17 26.10 4.29
C GLU A 62 -11.70 25.94 4.29
N ARG A 63 -12.37 26.32 3.20
CA ARG A 63 -13.81 26.15 3.04
C ARG A 63 -14.21 24.67 3.05
N ASP A 64 -13.51 23.84 2.29
CA ASP A 64 -13.85 22.43 2.19
C ASP A 64 -13.55 21.68 3.49
N TRP A 65 -12.52 22.12 4.23
CA TRP A 65 -12.22 21.65 5.56
C TRP A 65 -13.40 21.91 6.52
N GLU A 66 -13.94 23.13 6.56
CA GLU A 66 -15.11 23.46 7.38
C GLU A 66 -16.35 22.61 7.04
N ILE A 67 -16.60 22.37 5.75
CA ILE A 67 -17.71 21.52 5.29
C ILE A 67 -17.52 20.08 5.78
N VAL A 68 -16.31 19.53 5.66
CA VAL A 68 -16.02 18.16 6.10
C VAL A 68 -16.12 18.05 7.63
N THR A 69 -15.50 18.97 8.37
CA THR A 69 -15.52 18.95 9.84
C THR A 69 -16.95 19.10 10.37
N SER A 70 -17.73 20.03 9.84
CA SER A 70 -19.13 20.21 10.26
C SER A 70 -20.00 18.99 9.97
N ALA A 71 -19.75 18.29 8.84
CA ALA A 71 -20.46 17.05 8.51
C ALA A 71 -20.06 15.86 9.40
N ILE A 72 -18.84 15.83 9.93
CA ILE A 72 -18.38 14.81 10.89
C ILE A 72 -18.97 15.09 12.28
N GLU A 73 -18.95 16.36 12.71
CA GLU A 73 -19.48 16.77 14.02
C GLU A 73 -21.01 16.68 14.08
N ASN A 74 -21.67 17.02 12.98
CA ASN A 74 -23.12 17.02 12.85
C ASN A 74 -23.52 16.23 11.59
N PRO A 75 -23.54 14.89 11.66
CA PRO A 75 -23.86 14.06 10.51
C PRO A 75 -25.28 14.38 10.02
N PRO A 76 -25.45 14.74 8.74
CA PRO A 76 -26.77 15.04 8.20
C PRO A 76 -27.62 13.77 8.11
N GLU A 77 -28.94 13.93 8.13
CA GLU A 77 -29.82 12.80 7.89
C GLU A 77 -29.61 12.23 6.48
N LEU A 78 -29.64 10.89 6.40
CA LEU A 78 -29.55 10.17 5.13
C LEU A 78 -30.68 10.61 4.19
N ASN A 79 -30.30 11.08 3.01
CA ASN A 79 -31.28 11.48 2.00
C ASN A 79 -32.08 10.26 1.48
N PRO A 80 -33.28 10.46 0.91
CA PRO A 80 -34.14 9.37 0.45
C PRO A 80 -33.48 8.47 -0.60
N ASN A 81 -32.65 9.04 -1.48
CA ASN A 81 -31.96 8.30 -2.54
C ASN A 81 -30.91 7.34 -1.95
N LEU A 82 -30.15 7.78 -0.95
CA LEU A 82 -29.15 6.97 -0.25
C LEU A 82 -29.82 5.87 0.58
N LYS A 83 -30.96 6.17 1.24
CA LYS A 83 -31.78 5.15 1.91
C LYS A 83 -32.24 4.06 0.94
N ALA A 84 -32.71 4.45 -0.25
CA ALA A 84 -33.13 3.49 -1.28
C ALA A 84 -31.95 2.66 -1.83
N ALA A 85 -30.79 3.28 -2.04
CA ALA A 85 -29.58 2.59 -2.50
C ALA A 85 -29.08 1.56 -1.47
N ILE A 86 -29.08 1.92 -0.18
CA ILE A 86 -28.75 1.00 0.92
C ILE A 86 -29.73 -0.18 0.92
N LYS A 87 -31.04 0.08 0.82
CA LYS A 87 -32.06 -0.98 0.78
C LYS A 87 -31.81 -1.97 -0.36
N ARG A 88 -31.56 -1.47 -1.58
CA ARG A 88 -31.25 -2.31 -2.74
C ARG A 88 -30.00 -3.16 -2.50
N TYR A 89 -28.92 -2.56 -1.99
CA TYR A 89 -27.68 -3.29 -1.70
C TYR A 89 -27.90 -4.45 -0.71
N ARG A 90 -28.67 -4.22 0.35
CA ARG A 90 -28.98 -5.27 1.34
C ARG A 90 -29.79 -6.42 0.76
N GLU A 91 -30.79 -6.10 -0.05
CA GLU A 91 -31.61 -7.12 -0.73
C GLU A 91 -30.79 -7.99 -1.70
N GLU A 92 -29.73 -7.41 -2.28
CA GLU A 92 -28.92 -8.05 -3.31
C GLU A 92 -27.71 -8.83 -2.75
N TYR A 93 -27.14 -8.41 -1.61
CA TYR A 93 -25.88 -8.94 -1.09
C TYR A 93 -25.84 -9.33 0.39
N GLU A 94 -26.79 -8.92 1.25
CA GLU A 94 -26.75 -9.26 2.70
C GLU A 94 -27.44 -10.60 3.06
N GLN A 95 -28.02 -11.32 2.09
CA GLN A 95 -28.73 -12.60 2.31
C GLN A 95 -27.94 -13.85 1.86
N GLN A 96 -26.61 -13.75 1.68
CA GLN A 96 -25.73 -14.90 1.42
C GLN A 96 -24.89 -15.26 2.64
#